data_AF-A0A267DPT8-F1
#
_entry.id   AF-A0A267DPT8-F1
#
_cell.length_a   1.000
_cell.length_b   1.000
_cell.length_c   1.000
_cell.angle_alpha   90.00
_cell.angle_beta   90.00
_cell.angle_gamma   90.00
#
_symmetry.space_group_name_H-M   'P 1'
#
loop_
_entity.id
_entity.type
_entity.pdbx_description
1 polymer ?
#
loop_
_entity_poly.entity_id
_entity_poly.type
_entity_poly.pdbx_seq_one_letter_code
_entity_poly.pdbx_strand_id
1 'polypeptide(L)'
;MKVSDLIAELLNAAEKSAELARAIRREESLFHLLIEEKTGDDKNKRFGFDFKTLADVLVQEMIRFDLNKKFSGIGKRVTGEENNKFTNFAGDKFSLEIKDNKKKTTALLCKILDGNDRAATTLANLVHEDVTVPRPPELEKLESLELDKKEIGIWIDPAPLSTSRAAGTRNSGLARTSARTACQT
;
A
#
# COMPACT_ATOMS: atom_id res chain seq x y z
N MET A 1 3.00 -23.89 7.20
CA MET A 1 1.80 -23.02 7.36
C MET A 1 0.79 -23.45 6.32
N LYS A 2 -0.50 -23.41 6.63
CA LYS A 2 -1.51 -23.81 5.65
C LYS A 2 -1.55 -22.83 4.48
N VAL A 3 -1.63 -23.36 3.26
CA VAL A 3 -1.81 -22.56 2.03
C VAL A 3 -3.08 -21.71 2.15
N SER A 4 -4.14 -22.33 2.65
CA SER A 4 -5.46 -21.70 2.80
C SER A 4 -5.44 -20.50 3.75
N ASP A 5 -4.67 -20.56 4.83
CA ASP A 5 -4.50 -19.43 5.77
C ASP A 5 -3.66 -18.31 5.15
N LEU A 6 -2.62 -18.64 4.39
CA LEU A 6 -1.81 -17.64 3.69
C LEU A 6 -2.66 -16.88 2.66
N ILE A 7 -3.45 -17.59 1.85
CA ILE A 7 -4.33 -16.95 0.86
C ILE A 7 -5.39 -16.09 1.55
N ALA A 8 -6.00 -16.56 2.64
CA ALA A 8 -6.96 -15.78 3.40
C ALA A 8 -6.34 -14.47 3.93
N GLU A 9 -5.12 -14.54 4.47
CA GLU A 9 -4.41 -13.35 4.95
C GLU A 9 -4.03 -12.39 3.81
N LEU A 10 -3.64 -12.92 2.63
CA LEU A 10 -3.38 -12.10 1.45
C LEU A 10 -4.64 -11.42 0.92
N LEU A 11 -5.81 -12.04 1.02
CA LEU A 11 -7.09 -11.41 0.68
C LEU A 11 -7.43 -10.26 1.63
N ASN A 12 -7.23 -10.46 2.95
CA ASN A 12 -7.39 -9.40 3.94
C ASN A 12 -6.44 -8.23 3.65
N ALA A 13 -5.17 -8.54 3.38
CA ALA A 13 -4.14 -7.56 3.05
C ALA A 13 -4.47 -6.76 1.77
N ALA A 14 -4.99 -7.44 0.74
CA ALA A 14 -5.43 -6.80 -0.50
C ALA A 14 -6.61 -5.83 -0.27
N GLU A 15 -7.64 -6.26 0.47
CA GLU A 15 -8.78 -5.39 0.77
C GLU A 15 -8.38 -4.22 1.66
N LYS A 16 -7.55 -4.45 2.68
CA LYS A 16 -7.00 -3.38 3.53
C LYS A 16 -6.19 -2.36 2.72
N SER A 17 -5.42 -2.82 1.75
CA SER A 17 -4.68 -1.95 0.83
C SER A 17 -5.62 -1.15 -0.07
N ALA A 18 -6.68 -1.78 -0.57
CA ALA A 18 -7.71 -1.09 -1.33
C ALA A 18 -8.42 -0.03 -0.48
N GLU A 19 -8.72 -0.32 0.79
CA GLU A 19 -9.37 0.62 1.68
C GLU A 19 -8.48 1.81 2.04
N LEU A 20 -7.19 1.59 2.32
CA LEU A 20 -6.21 2.66 2.46
C LEU A 20 -6.17 3.56 1.21
N ALA A 21 -6.13 2.96 0.03
CA ALA A 21 -6.13 3.69 -1.24
C ALA A 21 -7.44 4.48 -1.48
N ARG A 22 -8.59 3.94 -1.08
CA ARG A 22 -9.89 4.66 -1.13
C ARG A 22 -9.90 5.80 -0.13
N ALA A 23 -9.45 5.57 1.10
CA ALA A 23 -9.41 6.57 2.15
C ALA A 23 -8.51 7.76 1.80
N ILE A 24 -7.33 7.52 1.21
CA ILE A 24 -6.44 8.58 0.69
C ILE A 24 -7.18 9.48 -0.33
N ARG A 25 -8.09 8.92 -1.13
CA ARG A 25 -8.87 9.68 -2.12
C ARG A 25 -10.09 10.37 -1.52
N ARG A 26 -10.71 9.81 -0.49
CA ARG A 26 -11.89 10.38 0.18
C ARG A 26 -11.52 11.50 1.14
N GLU A 27 -10.40 11.36 1.83
CA GLU A 27 -9.90 12.34 2.81
C GLU A 27 -9.27 13.52 2.09
N GLU A 28 -9.96 14.66 2.07
CA GLU A 28 -9.54 15.87 1.34
C GLU A 28 -8.08 16.26 1.64
N SER A 29 -7.67 16.21 2.91
CA SER A 29 -6.30 16.55 3.30
C SER A 29 -5.23 15.60 2.77
N LEU A 30 -5.55 14.30 2.60
CA LEU A 30 -4.63 13.32 2.01
C LEU A 30 -4.68 13.37 0.48
N PHE A 31 -5.86 13.63 -0.07
CA PHE A 31 -6.04 13.80 -1.50
C PHE A 31 -5.26 15.02 -2.03
N HIS A 32 -5.24 16.13 -1.28
CA HIS A 32 -4.43 17.30 -1.60
C HIS A 32 -2.93 16.96 -1.71
N LEU A 33 -2.39 16.17 -0.78
CA LEU A 33 -1.00 15.71 -0.83
C LEU A 33 -0.69 14.87 -2.09
N LEU A 34 -1.69 14.14 -2.60
CA LEU A 34 -1.59 13.32 -3.81
C LEU A 34 -1.73 14.13 -5.12
N ILE A 35 -2.43 15.28 -5.11
CA ILE A 35 -2.64 16.12 -6.31
C ILE A 35 -1.67 17.30 -6.42
N GLU A 36 -1.16 17.83 -5.31
CA GLU A 36 -0.11 18.86 -5.30
C GLU A 36 1.15 18.36 -6.05
N GLU A 37 1.33 17.04 -6.10
CA GLU A 37 2.32 16.33 -6.91
C GLU A 37 2.15 16.53 -8.45
N LYS A 38 0.95 16.85 -8.94
CA LYS A 38 0.59 16.77 -10.37
C LYS A 38 0.52 18.11 -11.12
N THR A 39 0.63 19.25 -10.43
CA THR A 39 0.45 20.58 -11.04
C THR A 39 1.69 21.47 -10.90
N GLY A 40 2.37 21.77 -12.02
CA GLY A 40 3.32 22.88 -12.15
C GLY A 40 4.81 22.57 -11.87
N ASP A 41 5.66 23.61 -11.98
CA ASP A 41 7.10 23.58 -11.67
C ASP A 41 7.40 23.46 -10.16
N ASP A 42 6.37 23.51 -9.31
CA ASP A 42 6.43 23.26 -7.87
C ASP A 42 6.21 21.76 -7.57
N LYS A 43 7.10 20.90 -8.07
CA LYS A 43 7.22 19.53 -7.57
C LYS A 43 7.39 19.60 -6.06
N ASN A 44 6.43 19.05 -5.30
CA ASN A 44 6.40 18.90 -3.84
C ASN A 44 7.64 19.48 -3.13
N LYS A 45 7.71 20.81 -2.97
CA LYS A 45 8.74 21.46 -2.13
C LYS A 45 8.47 21.23 -0.63
N ARG A 46 7.47 20.41 -0.31
CA ARG A 46 6.88 20.25 1.02
C ARG A 46 7.18 18.93 1.71
N PHE A 47 7.76 17.94 1.01
CA PHE A 47 8.47 16.76 1.57
C PHE A 47 9.66 16.44 0.66
N GLY A 48 10.76 15.86 1.19
CA GLY A 48 11.91 15.44 0.37
C GLY A 48 11.63 14.26 -0.59
N PHE A 49 10.36 13.86 -0.72
CA PHE A 49 9.86 12.69 -1.45
C PHE A 49 8.40 12.92 -1.88
N ASP A 50 7.92 12.17 -2.88
CA ASP A 50 6.55 12.26 -3.35
C ASP A 50 5.57 11.49 -2.46
N PHE A 51 4.37 12.04 -2.21
CA PHE A 51 3.37 11.41 -1.35
C PHE A 51 2.87 10.07 -1.91
N LYS A 52 2.84 9.92 -3.25
CA LYS A 52 2.61 8.61 -3.88
C LYS A 52 3.61 7.56 -3.40
N THR A 53 4.90 7.86 -3.42
CA THR A 53 5.94 6.92 -2.95
C THR A 53 5.74 6.57 -1.48
N LEU A 54 5.36 7.54 -0.63
CA LEU A 54 4.99 7.26 0.76
C LEU A 54 3.81 6.28 0.86
N ALA A 55 2.75 6.49 0.08
CA ALA A 55 1.59 5.62 0.09
C ALA A 55 1.93 4.20 -0.40
N ASP A 56 2.74 4.07 -1.44
CA ASP A 56 3.18 2.79 -2.00
C ASP A 56 4.03 2.01 -0.98
N VAL A 57 5.00 2.67 -0.32
CA VAL A 57 5.77 2.05 0.78
C VAL A 57 4.85 1.70 1.96
N LEU A 58 3.88 2.57 2.30
CA LEU A 58 2.99 2.33 3.42
C LEU A 58 2.15 1.06 3.22
N VAL A 59 1.65 0.83 2.00
CA VAL A 59 0.98 -0.42 1.61
C VAL A 59 1.94 -1.61 1.77
N GLN A 60 3.15 -1.51 1.21
CA GLN A 60 4.14 -2.59 1.29
C GLN A 60 4.48 -2.97 2.74
N GLU A 61 4.74 -1.99 3.60
CA GLU A 61 5.11 -2.21 5.00
C GLU A 61 3.91 -2.66 5.85
N MET A 62 2.69 -2.23 5.53
CA MET A 62 1.46 -2.72 6.16
C MET A 62 1.26 -4.22 5.88
N ILE A 63 1.36 -4.64 4.62
CA ILE A 63 1.24 -6.06 4.24
C ILE A 63 2.35 -6.88 4.92
N ARG A 64 3.59 -6.38 4.92
CA ARG A 64 4.71 -7.03 5.61
C ARG A 64 4.43 -7.21 7.10
N PHE A 65 3.91 -6.18 7.76
CA PHE A 65 3.59 -6.19 9.19
C PHE A 65 2.49 -7.19 9.52
N ASP A 66 1.36 -7.15 8.80
CA ASP A 66 0.20 -8.02 9.04
C ASP A 66 0.55 -9.50 8.78
N LEU A 67 1.25 -9.79 7.68
CA LEU A 67 1.73 -11.15 7.39
C LEU A 67 2.71 -11.63 8.46
N ASN A 68 3.61 -10.79 8.96
CA ASN A 68 4.56 -11.18 10.01
C ASN A 68 3.89 -11.37 11.38
N LYS A 69 2.82 -10.61 11.67
CA LYS A 69 1.98 -10.79 12.87
C LYS A 69 1.29 -12.16 12.83
N LYS A 70 0.77 -12.58 11.67
CA LYS A 70 0.11 -13.89 11.50
C LYS A 70 1.09 -15.05 11.39
N PHE A 71 2.15 -14.88 10.60
CA PHE A 71 3.14 -15.90 10.29
C PHE A 71 4.54 -15.41 10.66
N SER A 72 4.85 -15.45 11.96
CA SER A 72 6.14 -15.00 12.49
C SER A 72 7.33 -15.47 11.64
N GLY A 73 8.18 -14.50 11.26
CA GLY A 73 9.38 -14.69 10.44
C GLY A 73 9.18 -14.42 8.94
N ILE A 74 7.94 -14.44 8.43
CA ILE A 74 7.68 -14.26 6.99
C ILE A 74 8.00 -12.84 6.51
N GLY A 75 7.92 -11.82 7.38
CA GLY A 75 8.12 -10.42 7.00
C GLY A 75 9.48 -10.15 6.34
N LYS A 76 10.52 -10.93 6.70
CA LYS A 76 11.86 -10.85 6.08
C LYS A 76 11.88 -11.29 4.61
N ARG A 77 10.82 -11.94 4.15
CA ARG A 77 10.64 -12.51 2.81
C ARG A 77 9.53 -11.81 2.03
N VAL A 78 8.94 -10.76 2.62
CA VAL A 78 8.02 -9.84 1.94
C VAL A 78 8.82 -8.67 1.41
N THR A 79 9.00 -8.62 0.09
CA THR A 79 9.69 -7.54 -0.63
C THR A 79 8.71 -6.86 -1.56
N GLY A 80 9.11 -5.74 -2.16
CA GLY A 80 8.31 -5.10 -3.20
C GLY A 80 9.13 -4.06 -3.95
N GLU A 81 8.45 -3.30 -4.80
CA GLU A 81 9.08 -2.31 -5.69
C GLU A 81 9.79 -1.19 -4.91
N GLU A 82 9.18 -0.73 -3.82
CA GLU A 82 9.58 0.50 -3.17
C GLU A 82 10.59 0.28 -2.04
N ASN A 83 11.53 1.22 -1.92
CA ASN A 83 12.45 1.27 -0.80
C ASN A 83 11.79 1.98 0.39
N ASN A 84 11.94 1.45 1.60
CA ASN A 84 11.27 2.02 2.76
C ASN A 84 12.02 3.17 3.45
N LYS A 85 12.99 3.80 2.77
CA LYS A 85 13.87 4.81 3.36
C LYS A 85 13.45 6.20 2.91
N PHE A 86 13.18 7.07 3.87
CA PHE A 86 12.79 8.46 3.64
C PHE A 86 13.81 9.41 4.24
N THR A 87 13.98 10.57 3.62
CA THR A 87 14.74 11.69 4.16
C THR A 87 13.83 12.91 4.21
N ASN A 88 13.71 13.56 5.37
CA ASN A 88 12.91 14.79 5.52
C ASN A 88 13.74 16.05 5.16
N PHE A 89 13.18 17.25 5.26
CA PHE A 89 13.95 18.48 4.94
C PHE A 89 15.07 18.80 5.92
N ALA A 90 14.94 18.37 7.17
CA ALA A 90 16.01 18.52 8.14
C ALA A 90 17.22 17.63 7.80
N GLY A 91 17.10 16.71 6.83
CA GLY A 91 18.12 15.75 6.45
C GLY A 91 18.09 14.48 7.30
N ASP A 92 17.12 14.34 8.19
CA ASP A 92 16.94 13.16 9.01
C ASP A 92 16.47 11.99 8.16
N LYS A 93 17.07 10.82 8.38
CA LYS A 93 16.76 9.59 7.65
C LYS A 93 15.90 8.67 8.49
N PHE A 94 14.85 8.14 7.89
CA PHE A 94 13.89 7.24 8.52
C PHE A 94 13.72 5.98 7.68
N SER A 95 13.49 4.85 8.35
CA SER A 95 12.92 3.66 7.72
C SER A 95 11.46 3.58 8.13
N LEU A 96 10.56 3.62 7.14
CA LEU A 96 9.14 3.41 7.38
C LEU A 96 8.91 1.93 7.68
N GLU A 97 8.39 1.67 8.87
CA GLU A 97 7.98 0.35 9.33
C GLU A 97 6.74 0.56 10.19
N ILE A 98 5.69 -0.21 9.95
CA ILE A 98 4.52 -0.19 10.83
C ILE A 98 4.96 -0.72 12.20
N LYS A 99 4.64 0.04 13.25
CA LYS A 99 5.03 -0.29 14.63
C LYS A 99 3.93 -1.10 15.31
N ASP A 100 4.28 -1.70 16.45
CA ASP A 100 3.40 -2.53 17.27
C ASP A 100 2.08 -1.86 17.69
N ASN A 101 2.03 -0.53 17.71
CA ASN A 101 0.82 0.22 17.99
C ASN A 101 0.72 1.49 17.16
N LYS A 102 -0.52 1.96 17.07
CA LYS A 102 -0.93 3.16 16.37
C LYS A 102 -0.13 4.40 16.75
N LYS A 103 0.03 4.68 18.06
CA LYS A 103 0.74 5.88 18.56
C LYS A 103 2.19 5.93 18.08
N LYS A 104 2.91 4.81 18.11
CA LYS A 104 4.30 4.74 17.60
C LYS A 104 4.36 4.91 16.08
N THR A 105 3.38 4.37 15.36
CA THR A 105 3.27 4.52 13.90
C THR A 105 2.97 5.98 13.52
N THR A 106 2.04 6.63 14.21
CA THR A 106 1.75 8.07 14.07
C THR A 106 2.99 8.91 14.32
N ALA A 107 3.73 8.65 15.40
CA ALA A 107 4.93 9.41 15.73
C ALA A 107 6.02 9.29 14.65
N LEU A 108 6.17 8.12 14.03
CA LEU A 108 7.10 7.93 12.91
C LEU A 108 6.62 8.67 11.66
N LEU A 109 5.34 8.50 11.28
CA LEU A 109 4.76 9.17 10.11
C LEU A 109 4.78 10.69 10.25
N CYS A 110 4.59 11.23 11.46
CA CYS A 110 4.66 12.65 11.72
C CYS A 110 6.07 13.22 11.47
N LYS A 111 7.14 12.46 11.77
CA LYS A 111 8.52 12.85 11.43
C LYS A 111 8.80 12.80 9.93
N ILE A 112 8.26 11.79 9.25
CA ILE A 112 8.39 11.62 7.79
C ILE A 112 7.62 12.72 7.06
N LEU A 113 6.45 13.09 7.56
CA LEU A 113 5.58 14.13 7.02
C LEU A 113 5.82 15.51 7.65
N ASP A 114 7.07 15.81 8.04
CA ASP A 114 7.51 17.14 8.53
C ASP A 114 6.55 17.83 9.52
N GLY A 115 6.01 17.07 10.47
CA GLY A 115 5.11 17.55 11.52
C GLY A 115 3.62 17.57 11.17
N ASN A 116 3.20 17.03 10.01
CA ASN A 116 1.79 16.93 9.63
C ASN A 116 1.06 15.83 10.44
N ASP A 117 0.73 16.16 11.69
CA ASP A 117 0.10 15.25 12.66
C ASP A 117 -1.25 14.72 12.18
N ARG A 118 -2.04 15.54 11.48
CA ARG A 118 -3.35 15.13 10.95
C ARG A 118 -3.20 14.01 9.93
N ALA A 119 -2.35 14.19 8.92
CA ALA A 119 -2.11 13.16 7.91
C ALA A 119 -1.49 11.90 8.53
N ALA A 120 -0.51 12.07 9.42
CA ALA A 120 0.14 10.96 10.12
C ALA A 120 -0.84 10.15 10.97
N THR A 121 -1.75 10.81 11.68
CA THR A 121 -2.78 10.16 12.50
C THR A 121 -3.77 9.40 11.64
N THR A 122 -4.27 10.01 10.55
CA THR A 122 -5.21 9.35 9.64
C THR A 122 -4.60 8.10 9.01
N LEU A 123 -3.38 8.19 8.46
CA LEU A 123 -2.68 7.05 7.86
C LEU A 123 -2.40 5.96 8.90
N ALA A 124 -1.97 6.33 10.11
CA ALA A 124 -1.74 5.38 11.19
C ALA A 124 -3.02 4.67 11.65
N ASN A 125 -4.17 5.35 11.64
CA ASN A 125 -5.45 4.70 11.93
C ASN A 125 -5.74 3.61 10.87
N LEU A 126 -5.68 3.98 9.59
CA LEU A 126 -5.99 3.07 8.48
C LEU A 126 -5.11 1.82 8.44
N VAL A 127 -3.79 1.96 8.65
CA VAL A 127 -2.89 0.79 8.64
C VAL A 127 -3.02 -0.11 9.87
N HIS A 128 -3.62 0.39 10.96
CA HIS A 128 -3.90 -0.39 12.18
C HIS A 128 -5.32 -0.93 12.23
N GLU A 129 -6.19 -0.57 11.30
CA GLU A 129 -7.53 -1.15 11.20
C GLU A 129 -7.46 -2.61 10.74
N ASP A 130 -8.25 -3.46 11.40
CA ASP A 130 -8.39 -4.86 11.00
C ASP A 130 -9.44 -4.97 9.90
N VAL A 131 -9.10 -5.65 8.81
CA VAL A 131 -10.02 -5.96 7.71
C VAL A 131 -10.15 -7.47 7.62
N THR A 132 -11.39 -7.96 7.60
CA THR A 132 -11.68 -9.38 7.43
C THR A 132 -12.56 -9.57 6.22
N VAL A 133 -12.00 -10.18 5.19
CA VAL A 133 -12.73 -10.63 4.01
C VAL A 133 -13.34 -12.00 4.30
N PRO A 134 -14.62 -12.24 3.95
CA PRO A 134 -15.22 -13.57 4.08
C PRO A 134 -14.36 -14.61 3.37
N ARG A 135 -14.07 -15.71 4.07
CA ARG A 135 -13.22 -16.76 3.53
C ARG A 135 -13.93 -17.46 2.35
N PRO A 136 -13.33 -17.49 1.15
CA PRO A 136 -13.94 -18.18 0.02
C PRO A 136 -14.06 -19.69 0.30
N PRO A 137 -15.21 -20.34 -0.01
CA PRO A 137 -15.38 -21.79 0.16
C PRO A 137 -14.33 -22.62 -0.57
N GLU A 138 -13.79 -22.10 -1.68
CA GLU A 138 -12.74 -22.76 -2.47
C GLU A 138 -11.46 -23.03 -1.68
N LEU A 139 -11.20 -22.26 -0.61
CA LEU A 139 -10.04 -22.46 0.25
C LEU A 139 -10.13 -23.75 1.08
N GLU A 140 -11.32 -24.34 1.25
CA GLU A 140 -11.48 -25.64 1.91
C GLU A 140 -10.68 -26.74 1.20
N LYS A 141 -10.57 -26.65 -0.13
CA LYS A 141 -9.80 -27.59 -0.95
C LYS A 141 -8.29 -27.53 -0.69
N LEU A 142 -7.82 -26.48 -0.03
CA LEU A 142 -6.39 -26.22 0.23
C LEU A 142 -6.02 -26.40 1.71
N GLU A 143 -6.97 -26.83 2.56
CA GLU A 143 -6.77 -26.99 4.01
C GLU A 143 -5.69 -28.01 4.38
N SER A 144 -5.51 -29.04 3.56
CA SER A 144 -4.51 -30.09 3.77
C SER A 144 -3.12 -29.73 3.23
N LEU A 145 -2.99 -28.66 2.45
CA LEU A 145 -1.73 -28.25 1.85
C LEU A 145 -0.96 -27.32 2.79
N GLU A 146 0.31 -27.64 2.99
CA GLU A 146 1.23 -26.84 3.79
C GLU A 146 2.41 -26.33 2.96
N LEU A 147 2.89 -25.16 3.35
CA LEU A 147 4.10 -24.55 2.82
C LEU A 147 5.10 -24.31 3.95
N ASP A 148 6.38 -24.56 3.68
CA ASP A 148 7.45 -24.03 4.52
C ASP A 148 7.64 -22.53 4.22
N LYS A 149 7.51 -21.71 5.27
CA LYS A 149 7.71 -20.27 5.22
C LYS A 149 9.13 -19.89 4.76
N LYS A 150 10.09 -20.80 4.93
CA LYS A 150 11.49 -20.59 4.52
C LYS A 150 11.71 -20.74 3.01
N GLU A 151 10.76 -21.32 2.30
CA GLU A 151 10.88 -21.59 0.86
C GLU A 151 10.07 -20.62 -0.01
N ILE A 152 9.40 -19.64 0.63
CA ILE A 152 8.52 -18.69 -0.06
C ILE A 152 9.06 -17.28 0.05
N GLY A 153 9.02 -16.56 -1.08
CA GLY A 153 9.11 -15.10 -1.14
C GLY A 153 7.76 -14.52 -1.57
N ILE A 154 7.42 -13.35 -1.05
CA ILE A 154 6.22 -12.60 -1.43
C ILE A 154 6.69 -11.27 -2.02
N TRP A 155 6.31 -11.01 -3.27
CA TRP A 155 6.57 -9.74 -3.95
C TRP A 155 5.30 -8.87 -3.95
N ILE A 156 5.42 -7.66 -3.44
CA ILE A 156 4.35 -6.67 -3.39
C ILE A 156 4.57 -5.63 -4.47
N ASP A 157 3.55 -5.44 -5.29
CA ASP A 157 3.41 -4.32 -6.21
C ASP A 157 2.24 -3.47 -5.67
N PRO A 158 2.52 -2.38 -4.94
CA PRO A 158 1.48 -1.48 -4.47
C PRO A 158 0.78 -0.88 -5.68
N ALA A 159 -0.48 -1.28 -5.91
CA ALA A 159 -1.23 -0.87 -7.10
C ALA A 159 -1.12 0.65 -7.33
N PRO A 160 -0.90 1.11 -8.56
CA PRO A 160 -0.59 2.50 -8.79
C PRO A 160 -1.80 3.36 -8.38
N LEU A 161 -1.57 4.31 -7.48
CA LEU A 161 -2.46 5.46 -7.29
C LEU A 161 -2.50 6.38 -8.54
N SER A 162 -2.16 5.87 -9.73
CA SER A 162 -2.04 6.59 -11.00
C SER A 162 -3.33 7.30 -11.38
N THR A 163 -3.15 8.46 -12.01
CA THR A 163 -4.18 9.41 -12.45
C THR A 163 -5.33 8.80 -13.25
N SER A 164 -5.11 7.74 -14.03
CA SER A 164 -6.17 7.08 -14.83
C SER A 164 -7.30 6.48 -14.00
N ARG A 165 -7.04 6.13 -12.73
CA ARG A 165 -8.06 5.73 -11.74
C ARG A 165 -8.38 6.83 -10.72
N ALA A 166 -7.57 7.88 -10.64
CA ALA A 166 -7.80 9.01 -9.72
C ALA A 166 -8.74 10.07 -10.31
N ALA A 167 -8.75 10.24 -11.64
CA ALA A 167 -9.87 10.84 -12.34
C ALA A 167 -10.94 9.75 -12.44
N GLY A 168 -11.82 9.65 -11.45
CA GLY A 168 -13.00 8.78 -11.56
C GLY A 168 -13.61 9.00 -12.93
N THR A 169 -13.74 7.95 -13.73
CA THR A 169 -14.26 8.02 -15.09
C THR A 169 -15.63 8.67 -15.05
N ARG A 170 -15.68 9.99 -15.30
CA ARG A 170 -16.91 10.63 -15.71
C ARG A 170 -17.21 10.06 -17.09
N ASN A 171 -18.30 9.31 -17.11
CA ASN A 171 -18.87 8.67 -18.26
C ASN A 171 -18.97 9.68 -19.42
N SER A 172 -18.08 9.61 -20.39
CA SER A 172 -18.32 10.12 -21.74
C SER A 172 -18.15 8.93 -22.67
N GLY A 173 -19.28 8.31 -23.00
CA GLY A 173 -19.32 7.16 -23.89
C GLY A 173 -18.70 7.50 -25.23
N LEU A 174 -17.70 6.71 -25.62
CA LEU A 174 -17.49 6.32 -27.01
C LEU A 174 -16.63 5.06 -26.97
N ALA A 175 -17.32 3.94 -27.13
CA ALA A 175 -16.72 2.64 -27.33
C ALA A 175 -16.09 2.56 -28.73
N ARG A 176 -15.09 1.67 -28.82
CA ARG A 176 -14.54 1.03 -30.02
C ARG A 176 -13.52 1.87 -30.80
N THR A 177 -12.42 1.34 -31.33
CA THR A 177 -11.76 0.02 -31.35
C THR A 177 -10.45 0.28 -32.09
N SER A 178 -9.32 -0.27 -31.64
CA SER A 178 -8.19 -0.49 -32.54
C SER A 178 -7.56 -1.82 -32.17
N ALA A 179 -7.95 -2.83 -32.96
CA ALA A 179 -7.24 -4.09 -33.02
C ALA A 179 -5.84 -3.82 -33.58
N ARG A 180 -4.81 -4.13 -32.79
CA ARG A 180 -3.46 -4.33 -33.33
C ARG A 180 -3.34 -5.77 -33.78
N THR A 181 -3.34 -5.98 -35.10
CA THR A 181 -2.78 -7.19 -35.69
C THR A 181 -1.31 -6.89 -35.99
N ALA A 182 -0.40 -7.65 -35.38
CA ALA A 182 1.01 -7.71 -35.75
C ALA A 182 1.32 -9.16 -36.14
N CYS A 183 1.67 -9.35 -37.40
CA CYS A 183 2.43 -10.46 -38.01
C CYS A 183 2.46 -10.16 -39.52
N GLN A 184 3.51 -10.37 -40.31
CA GLN A 184 4.92 -10.71 -40.16
C GLN A 184 5.47 -10.63 -41.61
N THR A 185 6.78 -10.39 -41.73
CA THR A 185 7.64 -10.38 -42.95
C THR A 185 7.37 -9.32 -44.01
#